data_AF-X1RIC6-F1
#
_entry.id   AF-X1RIC6-F1
#
_cell.length_a   1.000
_cell.length_b   1.000
_cell.length_c   1.000
_cell.angle_alpha   90.00
_cell.angle_beta   90.00
_cell.angle_gamma   90.00
#
_symmetry.space_group_name_H-M   'P 1'
#
loop_
_entity.id
_entity.type
_entity.pdbx_description
1 polymer ?
#
loop_
_entity_poly.entity_id
_entity_poly.type
_entity_poly.pdbx_seq_one_letter_code
_entity_poly.pdbx_strand_id
1 'polypeptide(L)'
;MAEEKLTDYQADILEVIVNNSVETISYHKPQIQLGSVVENKSKDETAEALRSLENKFGVLALDPKLKFGPFNKCGYRVINLDQAKKLYDSYVREREE
;
A
#
# COMPACT_ATOMS: atom_id res chain seq x y z
N MET A 1 14.08 -18.52 4.92
CA MET A 1 13.22 -17.33 5.09
C MET A 1 11.97 -17.61 4.27
N ALA A 2 10.78 -17.57 4.85
CA ALA A 2 9.56 -17.83 4.09
C ALA A 2 9.41 -16.73 3.02
N GLU A 3 9.28 -17.12 1.76
CA GLU A 3 8.86 -16.20 0.70
C GLU A 3 7.43 -15.76 1.03
N GLU A 4 7.30 -14.65 1.75
CA GLU A 4 5.99 -14.09 2.09
C GLU A 4 5.34 -13.58 0.80
N LYS A 5 4.38 -14.35 0.31
CA LYS A 5 3.61 -14.00 -0.89
C LYS A 5 2.68 -12.81 -0.60
N LEU A 6 2.49 -11.99 -1.62
CA LEU A 6 1.49 -10.93 -1.63
C LEU A 6 0.08 -11.53 -1.55
N THR A 7 -0.75 -10.96 -0.68
CA THR A 7 -2.18 -11.29 -0.66
C THR A 7 -2.92 -10.50 -1.73
N ASP A 8 -4.08 -11.01 -2.19
CA ASP A 8 -4.92 -10.32 -3.19
C ASP A 8 -5.16 -8.85 -2.80
N TYR A 9 -5.44 -8.60 -1.52
CA TYR A 9 -5.70 -7.24 -1.03
C TYR A 9 -4.48 -6.33 -1.05
N GLN A 10 -3.30 -6.86 -0.71
CA GLN A 10 -2.06 -6.08 -0.80
C GLN A 10 -1.69 -5.80 -2.26
N ALA A 11 -1.94 -6.75 -3.16
CA ALA A 11 -1.75 -6.58 -4.59
C ALA A 11 -2.68 -5.51 -5.16
N ASP A 12 -3.97 -5.48 -4.77
CA ASP A 12 -4.93 -4.42 -5.09
C ASP A 12 -4.43 -3.04 -4.62
N ILE A 13 -3.89 -2.94 -3.40
CA ILE A 13 -3.31 -1.68 -2.89
C ILE A 13 -2.09 -1.27 -3.74
N LEU A 14 -1.20 -2.21 -4.06
CA LEU A 14 -0.03 -1.95 -4.89
C LEU A 14 -0.43 -1.53 -6.31
N GLU A 15 -1.46 -2.16 -6.88
CA GLU A 15 -2.01 -1.79 -8.19
C GLU A 15 -2.41 -0.32 -8.20
N VAL A 16 -3.19 0.11 -7.19
CA VAL A 16 -3.63 1.51 -7.10
C VAL A 16 -2.44 2.44 -6.95
N ILE A 17 -1.46 2.08 -6.11
CA ILE A 17 -0.23 2.85 -5.92
C ILE A 17 0.53 3.03 -7.24
N VAL A 18 0.72 1.94 -7.99
CA VAL A 18 1.50 1.94 -9.23
C VAL A 18 0.74 2.64 -10.36
N ASN A 19 -0.55 2.32 -10.56
CA ASN A 19 -1.37 2.91 -11.63
C ASN A 19 -1.65 4.40 -11.40
N ASN A 20 -1.95 4.81 -10.16
CA ASN A 20 -2.30 6.19 -9.85
C ASN A 20 -1.08 7.01 -9.39
N SER A 21 0.13 6.42 -9.38
CA SER A 21 1.35 7.05 -8.87
C SER A 21 1.15 7.67 -7.48
N VAL A 22 0.51 6.92 -6.58
CA VAL A 22 0.22 7.40 -5.22
C VAL A 22 1.53 7.51 -4.45
N GLU A 23 1.91 8.72 -4.06
CA GLU A 23 3.15 8.93 -3.29
C GLU A 23 2.94 8.78 -1.78
N THR A 24 1.73 9.06 -1.30
CA THR A 24 1.41 9.09 0.13
C THR A 24 0.00 8.59 0.41
N ILE A 25 -0.18 7.84 1.49
CA ILE A 25 -1.45 7.23 1.90
C ILE A 25 -1.76 7.66 3.33
N SER A 26 -2.95 8.22 3.54
CA SER A 26 -3.39 8.63 4.87
C SER A 26 -3.78 7.41 5.71
N TYR A 27 -3.24 7.28 6.93
CA TYR A 27 -3.67 6.22 7.85
C TYR A 27 -5.16 6.33 8.24
N HIS A 28 -5.64 7.56 8.45
CA HIS A 28 -7.01 7.80 8.90
C HIS A 28 -8.06 7.77 7.80
N LYS A 29 -7.66 8.04 6.56
CA LYS A 29 -8.54 8.12 5.39
C LYS A 29 -7.86 7.54 4.15
N PRO A 30 -7.47 6.25 4.17
CA PRO A 30 -6.79 5.61 3.06
C PRO A 30 -7.66 5.63 1.79
N GLN A 31 -8.99 5.66 1.92
CA GLN A 31 -9.92 5.70 0.78
C GLN A 31 -9.76 6.92 -0.13
N ILE A 32 -9.15 8.02 0.35
CA ILE A 32 -8.93 9.20 -0.49
C ILE A 32 -7.88 8.90 -1.57
N GLN A 33 -6.88 8.07 -1.24
CA GLN A 33 -5.77 7.74 -2.14
C GLN A 33 -5.90 6.35 -2.76
N LEU A 34 -6.42 5.38 -2.01
CA LEU A 34 -6.61 4.00 -2.46
C LEU A 34 -7.98 3.75 -3.08
N GLY A 35 -8.90 4.73 -3.03
CA GLY A 35 -10.22 4.63 -3.63
C GLY A 35 -11.07 3.50 -3.05
N SER A 36 -11.86 2.86 -3.92
CA SER A 36 -12.82 1.81 -3.54
C SER A 36 -12.17 0.48 -3.11
N VAL A 37 -10.86 0.28 -3.36
CA VAL A 37 -10.12 -0.90 -2.91
C VAL A 37 -10.19 -1.08 -1.40
N VAL A 38 -10.18 0.03 -0.66
CA VAL A 38 -10.27 0.01 0.81
C VAL A 38 -11.67 0.33 1.33
N GLU A 39 -12.63 0.62 0.44
CA GLU A 39 -14.01 0.94 0.81
C GLU A 39 -14.78 -0.29 1.28
N ASN A 40 -14.51 -1.46 0.67
CA ASN A 40 -15.11 -2.73 1.06
C ASN A 40 -14.34 -3.45 2.18
N LYS A 41 -13.35 -2.81 2.80
CA LYS A 41 -12.42 -3.42 3.75
C LYS A 41 -12.44 -2.73 5.10
N SER A 42 -12.14 -3.48 6.15
CA SER A 42 -12.05 -2.92 7.49
C SER A 42 -10.82 -2.04 7.66
N LYS A 43 -10.90 -1.05 8.55
CA LYS A 43 -9.76 -0.18 8.89
C LYS A 43 -8.58 -0.99 9.42
N ASP A 44 -8.83 -2.02 10.23
CA ASP A 44 -7.80 -2.94 10.73
C ASP A 44 -7.14 -3.73 9.61
N GLU A 45 -7.90 -4.31 8.68
CA GLU A 45 -7.35 -5.00 7.51
C GLU A 45 -6.47 -4.06 6.67
N THR A 46 -6.94 -2.83 6.44
CA THR A 46 -6.18 -1.82 5.69
C THR A 46 -4.87 -1.48 6.42
N ALA A 47 -4.92 -1.27 7.73
CA ALA A 47 -3.75 -0.96 8.54
C ALA A 47 -2.74 -2.12 8.54
N GLU A 48 -3.20 -3.36 8.64
CA GLU A 48 -2.37 -4.56 8.60
C GLU A 48 -1.72 -4.76 7.23
N ALA A 49 -2.48 -4.54 6.15
CA ALA A 49 -1.97 -4.61 4.78
C ALA A 49 -0.87 -3.56 4.54
N LEU A 50 -1.12 -2.30 4.92
CA LEU A 50 -0.13 -1.22 4.80
C LEU A 50 1.12 -1.50 5.66
N ARG A 51 0.93 -2.00 6.88
CA ARG A 51 2.04 -2.37 7.78
C ARG A 51 2.86 -3.54 7.25
N SER A 52 2.23 -4.49 6.58
CA SER A 52 2.91 -5.59 5.88
C SER A 52 3.70 -5.08 4.68
N LEU A 53 3.11 -4.20 3.86
CA LEU A 53 3.79 -3.54 2.73
C LEU A 53 5.00 -2.71 3.17
N GLU A 54 4.95 -2.16 4.38
CA GLU A 54 6.08 -1.48 5.03
C GLU A 54 7.13 -2.47 5.56
N ASN A 55 6.77 -3.33 6.52
CA ASN A 55 7.75 -4.15 7.25
C ASN A 55 8.31 -5.32 6.45
N LYS A 56 7.48 -5.93 5.58
CA LYS A 56 7.85 -7.16 4.85
C LYS A 56 8.39 -6.84 3.47
N PHE A 57 7.73 -5.91 2.79
CA PHE A 57 8.01 -5.60 1.40
C PHE A 57 8.81 -4.32 1.20
N GLY A 58 9.02 -3.48 2.22
CA GLY A 58 9.84 -2.27 2.11
C GLY A 58 9.38 -1.27 1.03
N VAL A 59 8.10 -1.33 0.62
CA VAL A 59 7.52 -0.45 -0.40
C VAL A 59 7.08 0.86 0.23
N LEU A 60 6.54 0.75 1.44
CA LEU A 60 6.00 1.86 2.23
C LEU A 60 6.91 2.15 3.42
N ALA A 61 6.92 3.41 3.86
CA ALA A 61 7.46 3.81 5.15
C ALA A 61 6.38 4.55 5.93
N LEU A 62 6.19 4.20 7.20
CA LEU A 62 5.34 4.95 8.09
C LEU A 62 6.00 6.30 8.41
N ASP A 63 5.35 7.39 8.05
CA ASP A 63 5.79 8.74 8.35
C ASP A 63 4.78 9.42 9.30
N PRO A 64 5.13 9.60 10.59
CA PRO A 64 4.25 10.23 11.57
C PRO A 64 4.16 11.76 11.40
N LYS A 65 5.03 12.37 10.59
CA LYS A 65 5.07 13.81 10.32
C LYS A 65 4.43 14.16 8.99
N LEU A 66 3.80 13.19 8.32
CA LEU A 66 3.25 13.41 7.00
C LEU A 66 2.10 14.43 7.06
N LYS A 67 2.18 15.43 6.18
CA LYS A 67 1.22 16.54 6.15
C LYS A 67 0.16 16.27 5.09
N PHE A 68 -0.98 15.76 5.52
CA PHE A 68 -2.19 15.73 4.69
C PHE A 68 -3.02 17.00 4.95
N GLY A 69 -2.61 18.10 4.32
CA GLY A 69 -3.26 19.41 4.48
C GLY A 69 -2.86 20.12 5.79
N PRO A 70 -3.75 20.95 6.39
CA PRO A 70 -3.42 21.78 7.56
C PRO A 70 -3.23 20.99 8.88
N PHE A 71 -3.48 19.68 8.85
CA PHE A 71 -3.32 18.81 10.02
C PHE A 71 -2.17 17.82 9.77
N ASN A 72 -1.21 17.75 10.70
CA ASN A 72 -0.27 16.63 10.75
C ASN A 72 -1.07 15.35 10.99
N LYS A 73 -0.99 14.39 10.07
CA LYS A 73 -1.66 13.10 10.19
C LYS A 73 -0.67 12.01 9.86
N CYS A 74 -0.57 11.01 10.75
CA CYS A 74 0.22 9.82 10.46
C CYS A 74 -0.25 9.18 9.15
N GLY A 75 0.70 8.74 8.33
CA GLY A 75 0.41 8.05 7.09
C GLY A 75 1.62 7.28 6.58
N TYR A 76 1.44 6.62 5.45
CA TYR A 76 2.50 5.88 4.78
C TYR A 76 2.98 6.69 3.57
N ARG A 77 4.28 6.70 3.35
CA ARG A 77 4.91 7.23 2.14
C ARG A 77 5.43 6.08 1.31
N VAL A 78 5.20 6.11 0.01
CA VAL A 78 5.85 5.18 -0.91
C VAL A 78 7.31 5.60 -1.03
N ILE A 79 8.21 4.74 -0.55
CA ILE A 79 9.65 4.97 -0.61
C ILE A 79 10.29 4.26 -1.81
N ASN A 80 9.65 3.21 -2.33
CA ASN A 80 10.20 2.42 -3.41
C ASN A 80 9.11 1.95 -4.39
N LEU A 81 8.82 2.79 -5.38
CA LEU A 81 7.79 2.54 -6.39
C LEU A 81 8.22 1.48 -7.41
N ASP A 82 9.53 1.35 -7.68
CA ASP A 82 10.07 0.29 -8.54
C ASP A 82 9.84 -1.09 -7.90
N GLN A 83 10.09 -1.20 -6.60
CA GLN A 83 9.81 -2.43 -5.84
C GLN A 83 8.31 -2.73 -5.76
N ALA A 84 7.46 -1.72 -5.56
CA ALA A 84 6.00 -1.86 -5.64
C ALA A 84 5.55 -2.48 -6.97
N LYS A 85 6.09 -1.94 -8.07
CA LYS A 85 5.78 -2.40 -9.43
C LYS A 85 6.26 -3.82 -9.68
N LYS A 86 7.50 -4.15 -9.32
CA LYS A 86 8.04 -5.51 -9.47
C LYS A 86 7.22 -6.54 -8.71
N LEU A 87 6.82 -6.20 -7.49
CA LEU A 87 6.00 -7.06 -6.64
C LEU A 87 4.62 -7.30 -7.24
N TYR A 88 3.96 -6.24 -7.72
CA TYR A 88 2.68 -6.35 -8.41
C TYR A 88 2.80 -7.13 -9.73
N ASP A 89 3.81 -6.84 -10.56
CA ASP A 89 4.04 -7.54 -11.84
C ASP A 89 4.32 -9.03 -11.63
N SER A 90 5.10 -9.39 -10.60
CA SER A 90 5.34 -10.78 -10.22
C SER A 90 4.05 -11.48 -9.80
N TYR A 91 3.21 -10.81 -9.02
CA TYR A 91 1.91 -11.34 -8.59
C TYR A 91 0.96 -11.58 -9.77
N VAL A 92 0.88 -10.63 -10.70
CA VAL A 92 0.04 -10.76 -11.91
C VAL A 92 0.54 -11.91 -12.79
N ARG A 93 1.86 -12.00 -13.02
CA ARG A 93 2.47 -13.09 -13.78
C ARG A 93 2.19 -14.47 -13.18
N GLU A 94 2.31 -14.61 -11.86
CA GLU A 94 1.97 -15.86 -11.16
C GLU A 94 0.49 -16.27 -11.30
N ARG A 95 -0.41 -15.34 -11.67
CA ARG A 95 -1.85 -15.58 -11.83
C ARG A 95 -2.27 -15.79 -13.29
N GLU A 96 -1.44 -15.35 -14.24
CA GLU A 96 -1.65 -15.57 -15.68
C GLU A 96 -1.10 -16.93 -16.16
N GLU A 97 -0.28 -17.62 -15.36
CA GLU A 97 0.20 -19.01 -15.58
C GLU A 97 -0.72 -20.06 -14.92
#